data_AF-A0AAN8FJV4-F1
#
_entry.id   AF-A0AAN8FJV4-F1
#
_cell.length_a   1.000
_cell.length_b   1.000
_cell.length_c   1.000
_cell.angle_alpha   90.00
_cell.angle_beta   90.00
_cell.angle_gamma   90.00
#
_symmetry.space_group_name_H-M   'P 1'
#
loop_
_entity.id
_entity.type
_entity.pdbx_description
1 polymer ?
#
loop_
_entity_poly.entity_id
_entity_poly.type
_entity_poly.pdbx_seq_one_letter_code
_entity_poly.pdbx_strand_id
1 'polypeptide(L)'
;MNFYDTFDERKAIITLSRNKSICGGDSGGPLVQLNDEKRYVLVGITVGTSPLCRDPLPKGQERISTFADVRQYVDWICERTGVCPTSVAKSKTQCTMGHFCAISNWFNGYGSRLLKYISELKKKALQLLTILTEIFKNLKFA
;
A
#
# COMPACT_ATOMS: atom_id res chain seq x y z
N MET A 1 -4.29 10.34 -16.43
CA MET A 1 -3.09 9.55 -16.09
C MET A 1 -3.54 8.09 -16.12
N ASN A 2 -3.26 7.38 -17.20
CA ASN A 2 -3.73 6.00 -17.37
C ASN A 2 -2.66 5.06 -16.83
N PHE A 3 -2.92 4.47 -15.66
CA PHE A 3 -2.08 3.45 -15.07
C PHE A 3 -2.66 2.09 -15.46
N TYR A 4 -2.23 1.56 -16.62
CA TYR A 4 -2.42 0.14 -16.90
C TYR A 4 -1.22 -0.59 -16.32
N ASP A 5 -1.32 -1.02 -15.06
CA ASP A 5 -0.46 -2.10 -14.58
C ASP A 5 -0.92 -3.33 -15.35
N THR A 6 -0.13 -3.78 -16.32
CA THR A 6 -0.35 -5.05 -16.98
C THR A 6 -0.43 -6.12 -15.90
N PHE A 7 -1.47 -6.95 -15.92
CA PHE A 7 -1.68 -7.98 -14.91
C PHE A 7 -0.43 -8.87 -14.79
N ASP A 8 0.39 -8.63 -13.77
CA ASP A 8 1.59 -9.42 -13.51
C ASP A 8 1.16 -10.67 -12.74
N GLU A 9 1.12 -11.80 -13.42
CA GLU A 9 0.73 -13.09 -12.82
C GLU A 9 1.58 -13.44 -11.60
N ARG A 10 2.83 -12.93 -11.49
CA ARG A 10 3.69 -13.15 -10.32
C ARG A 10 3.19 -12.41 -9.08
N LYS A 11 2.29 -11.44 -9.25
CA LYS A 11 1.65 -10.70 -8.16
C LYS A 11 0.24 -11.21 -7.84
N ALA A 12 -0.14 -12.36 -8.39
CA ALA A 12 -1.44 -12.95 -8.16
C ALA A 12 -1.34 -14.26 -7.36
N ILE A 13 -2.36 -14.50 -6.54
CA ILE A 13 -2.67 -15.82 -5.99
C ILE A 13 -3.80 -16.39 -6.83
N ILE A 14 -3.63 -17.62 -7.30
CA ILE A 14 -4.62 -18.35 -8.07
C ILE A 14 -5.12 -19.53 -7.26
N THR A 15 -6.43 -19.68 -7.14
CA THR A 15 -7.06 -20.87 -6.56
C THR A 15 -7.95 -21.56 -7.59
N LEU A 16 -7.99 -22.88 -7.51
CA LEU A 16 -8.81 -23.74 -8.36
C LEU A 16 -9.86 -24.43 -7.50
N SER A 17 -11.13 -24.34 -7.88
CA SER A 17 -12.21 -25.02 -7.17
C SER A 17 -13.36 -25.44 -8.07
N ARG A 18 -13.95 -26.59 -7.78
CA ARG A 18 -15.11 -27.13 -8.52
C ARG A 18 -16.44 -26.57 -8.03
N ASN A 19 -16.53 -26.34 -6.71
CA ASN A 19 -17.79 -26.06 -6.02
C ASN A 19 -17.82 -24.68 -5.37
N LYS A 20 -16.74 -23.91 -5.45
CA LYS A 20 -16.63 -22.56 -4.90
C LYS A 20 -16.09 -21.62 -5.96
N SER A 21 -16.55 -20.38 -5.93
CA SER A 21 -16.15 -19.32 -6.82
C SER A 21 -16.24 -18.00 -6.10
N ILE A 22 -15.41 -17.05 -6.46
CA ILE A 22 -15.70 -15.64 -6.23
C ILE A 22 -16.73 -15.16 -7.26
N CYS A 23 -17.62 -14.27 -6.86
CA CYS A 23 -18.59 -13.58 -7.69
C CYS A 23 -18.26 -12.08 -7.77
N GLY A 24 -18.98 -11.35 -8.64
CA GLY A 24 -18.73 -9.91 -8.81
C GLY A 24 -18.85 -9.08 -7.52
N GLY A 25 -19.76 -9.47 -6.61
CA GLY A 25 -19.93 -8.81 -5.30
C GLY A 25 -18.81 -9.06 -4.30
N ASP A 26 -17.93 -10.03 -4.55
CA ASP A 26 -16.82 -10.36 -3.65
C ASP A 26 -15.55 -9.55 -3.96
N SER A 27 -15.55 -8.81 -5.07
CA SER A 27 -14.40 -8.02 -5.55
C SER A 27 -13.94 -7.02 -4.48
N GLY A 28 -12.63 -6.98 -4.21
CA GLY A 28 -12.04 -6.18 -3.13
C GLY A 28 -12.10 -6.83 -1.75
N GLY A 29 -12.83 -7.95 -1.59
CA GLY A 29 -12.92 -8.70 -0.35
C GLY A 29 -11.62 -9.44 0.02
N PRO A 30 -11.49 -9.89 1.28
CA PRO A 30 -10.27 -10.52 1.76
C PRO A 30 -10.18 -12.02 1.42
N LEU A 31 -9.01 -12.45 0.95
CA LEU A 31 -8.59 -13.86 1.02
C LEU A 31 -7.76 -14.05 2.28
N VAL A 32 -8.22 -14.93 3.17
CA VAL A 32 -7.58 -15.19 4.47
C VAL A 32 -7.09 -16.62 4.59
N GLN A 33 -5.99 -16.81 5.33
CA GLN A 33 -5.44 -18.11 5.71
C GLN A 33 -5.32 -18.19 7.23
N LEU A 34 -5.55 -19.37 7.80
CA LEU A 34 -5.27 -19.64 9.21
C LEU A 34 -3.77 -19.93 9.38
N ASN A 35 -3.08 -19.18 10.24
CA ASN A 35 -1.68 -19.43 10.56
C ASN A 35 -1.51 -20.48 11.68
N ASP A 36 -0.26 -20.84 12.00
CA ASP A 36 0.07 -21.84 13.03
C ASP A 36 -0.42 -21.45 14.43
N GLU A 37 -0.58 -20.15 14.69
CA GLU A 37 -1.13 -19.59 15.93
C GLU A 37 -2.67 -19.53 15.93
N LYS A 38 -3.34 -20.14 14.94
CA LYS A 38 -4.80 -20.14 14.76
C LYS A 38 -5.41 -18.75 14.59
N ARG A 39 -4.68 -17.84 13.94
CA ARG A 39 -5.17 -16.50 13.57
C ARG A 39 -5.43 -16.40 12.07
N TYR A 40 -6.51 -15.73 11.69
CA TYR A 40 -6.78 -15.41 10.30
C TYR A 40 -5.87 -14.28 9.83
N VAL A 41 -5.10 -14.55 8.78
CA VAL A 41 -4.16 -13.61 8.17
C VAL A 41 -4.62 -13.30 6.77
N LEU A 42 -4.70 -12.01 6.44
CA LEU A 42 -4.99 -11.54 5.08
C LEU A 42 -3.79 -11.83 4.17
N VAL A 43 -4.02 -12.57 3.09
CA VAL A 43 -2.98 -12.93 2.11
C VAL A 43 -3.27 -12.41 0.71
N GLY A 44 -4.53 -12.15 0.38
CA GLY A 44 -4.91 -11.63 -0.94
C GLY A 44 -6.15 -10.75 -0.93
N ILE A 45 -6.33 -9.99 -2.00
CA ILE A 45 -7.53 -9.20 -2.28
C ILE A 45 -8.24 -9.78 -3.50
N THR A 46 -9.54 -10.07 -3.39
CA THR A 46 -10.33 -10.65 -4.49
C THR A 46 -10.33 -9.75 -5.71
N VAL A 47 -9.89 -10.30 -6.86
CA VAL A 47 -9.90 -9.59 -8.16
C VAL A 47 -11.07 -10.07 -9.01
N GLY A 48 -11.16 -11.37 -9.30
CA GLY A 48 -12.19 -11.89 -10.18
C GLY A 48 -11.98 -13.36 -10.57
N THR A 49 -13.02 -13.98 -11.14
CA THR A 49 -13.03 -15.40 -11.52
C THR A 49 -13.15 -15.60 -13.04
N SER A 50 -12.71 -16.76 -13.50
CA SER A 50 -13.00 -17.28 -14.84
C SER A 50 -13.32 -18.79 -14.78
N PRO A 51 -14.39 -19.26 -15.43
CA PRO A 51 -15.51 -18.47 -16.00
C PRO A 51 -16.33 -17.77 -14.90
N LEU A 52 -17.33 -16.95 -15.26
CA LEU A 52 -18.10 -16.21 -14.25
C LEU A 52 -18.81 -17.17 -13.30
N CYS A 53 -19.02 -16.75 -12.05
CA CYS A 53 -19.54 -17.65 -11.03
C CYS A 53 -20.91 -18.26 -11.35
N ARG A 54 -21.74 -17.55 -12.14
CA ARG A 54 -23.08 -17.95 -12.57
C ARG A 54 -23.07 -18.84 -13.81
N ASP A 55 -21.96 -18.92 -14.54
CA ASP A 55 -21.89 -19.69 -15.77
C ASP A 55 -21.90 -21.19 -15.45
N PRO A 56 -22.57 -22.05 -16.21
CA PRO A 56 -22.51 -23.49 -15.98
C PRO A 56 -21.05 -23.99 -16.06
N LEU A 57 -20.61 -24.79 -15.08
CA LEU A 57 -19.29 -25.43 -15.11
C LEU A 57 -19.43 -26.87 -15.62
N PRO A 58 -18.76 -27.25 -16.72
CA PRO A 58 -18.74 -28.63 -17.19
C PRO A 58 -18.21 -29.58 -16.13
N LYS A 59 -18.75 -30.82 -16.12
CA LYS A 59 -18.30 -31.86 -15.19
C LYS A 59 -16.79 -32.08 -15.34
N GLY A 60 -16.08 -32.04 -14.22
CA GLY A 60 -14.63 -32.26 -14.22
C GLY A 60 -13.78 -30.99 -14.32
N GLN A 61 -14.37 -29.83 -14.59
CA GLN A 61 -13.65 -28.55 -14.65
C GLN A 61 -13.64 -27.83 -13.30
N GLU A 62 -12.73 -26.87 -13.18
CA GLU A 62 -12.52 -26.01 -12.02
C GLU A 62 -12.64 -24.55 -12.43
N ARG A 63 -13.15 -23.72 -11.52
CA ARG A 63 -13.07 -22.27 -11.65
C ARG A 63 -11.75 -21.79 -11.14
N ILE A 64 -11.22 -20.82 -11.86
CA ILE A 64 -10.05 -20.05 -11.50
C ILE A 64 -10.54 -18.85 -10.72
N SER A 65 -10.11 -18.70 -9.46
CA SER A 65 -10.31 -17.48 -8.69
C SER A 65 -8.96 -16.77 -8.52
N THR A 66 -8.94 -15.48 -8.82
CA THR A 66 -7.74 -14.67 -8.85
C THR A 66 -7.77 -13.63 -7.75
N PHE A 67 -6.65 -13.48 -7.05
CA PHE A 67 -6.47 -12.53 -5.97
C PHE A 67 -5.16 -11.77 -6.16
N ALA A 68 -5.14 -10.48 -5.84
CA ALA A 68 -3.89 -9.72 -5.77
C ALA A 68 -3.15 -10.14 -4.49
N ASP A 69 -1.89 -10.57 -4.62
CA ASP A 69 -1.07 -11.00 -3.49
C ASP A 69 -0.65 -9.79 -2.64
N VAL A 70 -1.22 -9.67 -1.44
CA VAL A 70 -0.96 -8.53 -0.54
C VAL A 70 0.53 -8.42 -0.18
N ARG A 71 1.27 -9.53 -0.18
CA ARG A 71 2.70 -9.57 0.15
C ARG A 71 3.55 -8.75 -0.83
N GLN A 72 3.10 -8.62 -2.07
CA GLN A 72 3.78 -7.82 -3.10
C GLN A 72 3.59 -6.31 -2.92
N TYR A 73 2.65 -5.91 -2.08
CA TYR A 73 2.29 -4.50 -1.86
C TYR A 73 2.63 -4.03 -0.44
N VAL A 74 3.33 -4.83 0.39
CA VAL A 74 3.62 -4.48 1.79
C VAL A 74 4.43 -3.19 1.94
N ASP A 75 5.35 -2.91 1.00
CA ASP A 75 6.12 -1.67 0.99
C ASP A 75 5.22 -0.47 0.73
N TRP A 76 4.32 -0.57 -0.25
CA TRP A 76 3.34 0.46 -0.55
C TRP A 76 2.34 0.65 0.61
N ILE A 77 1.87 -0.42 1.25
CA ILE A 77 0.99 -0.35 2.42
C ILE A 77 1.72 0.36 3.58
N CYS A 78 2.98 0.01 3.84
CA CYS A 78 3.82 0.63 4.85
C CYS A 78 4.00 2.13 4.57
N GLU A 79 4.33 2.51 3.33
CA GLU A 79 4.46 3.91 2.93
C GLU A 79 3.16 4.71 3.15
N ARG A 80 2.01 4.12 2.81
CA ARG A 80 0.71 4.83 2.86
C ARG A 80 0.10 4.89 4.25
N THR A 81 0.29 3.85 5.07
CA THR A 81 -0.41 3.69 6.35
C THR A 81 0.51 3.83 7.58
N GLY A 82 1.82 3.65 7.40
CA GLY A 82 2.78 3.53 8.50
C GLY A 82 2.78 2.17 9.21
N VAL A 83 1.93 1.22 8.78
CA VAL A 83 1.91 -0.15 9.29
C VAL A 83 2.86 -1.00 8.44
N CYS A 84 4.00 -1.38 9.03
CA CYS A 84 5.09 -2.04 8.31
C CYS A 84 5.31 -3.47 8.81
N PRO A 85 5.80 -4.40 7.95
CA PRO A 85 6.13 -5.75 8.39
C PRO A 85 7.18 -5.71 9.50
N THR A 86 6.99 -6.52 10.54
CA THR A 86 7.88 -6.62 11.72
C THR A 86 9.30 -7.05 11.35
N SER A 87 9.51 -7.70 10.21
CA SER A 87 10.83 -8.08 9.68
C SER A 87 11.52 -6.98 8.84
N VAL A 88 10.79 -5.98 8.34
CA VAL A 88 11.35 -4.86 7.56
C VAL A 88 11.77 -3.69 8.47
N ALA A 89 11.54 -3.81 9.78
CA ALA A 89 12.21 -2.97 10.78
C ALA A 89 13.76 -3.08 10.76
N LYS A 90 14.34 -4.00 9.97
CA LYS A 90 15.79 -4.12 9.74
C LYS A 90 16.15 -4.50 8.30
N SER A 91 15.79 -3.69 7.30
CA SER A 91 16.48 -3.75 6.00
C SER A 91 16.37 -2.45 5.18
N LYS A 92 16.83 -1.34 5.76
CA LYS A 92 17.42 -0.23 4.98
C LYS A 92 18.75 0.20 5.59
N THR A 93 19.59 -0.79 5.90
CA THR A 93 21.01 -0.56 6.18
C THR A 93 21.82 -1.68 5.56
N GLN A 94 22.19 -1.54 4.29
CA GLN A 94 23.46 -2.11 3.85
C GLN A 94 24.38 -0.95 3.50
N CYS A 95 24.95 -0.37 4.55
CA CYS A 95 26.11 0.51 4.42
C CYS A 95 27.32 -0.37 4.12
N THR A 96 27.72 -0.45 2.86
CA THR A 96 29.02 -1.02 2.49
C THR A 96 30.11 0.02 2.76
N MET A 97 30.88 -0.25 3.81
CA MET A 97 32.24 0.25 4.09
C MET A 97 32.44 1.77 4.26
N GLY A 98 32.80 2.17 5.50
CA GLY A 98 33.55 3.41 5.76
C GLY A 98 32.93 4.36 6.80
N HIS A 99 33.20 4.10 8.08
CA HIS A 99 33.31 5.02 9.24
C HIS A 99 32.38 6.24 9.48
N PHE A 100 31.31 6.49 8.70
CA PHE A 100 30.47 7.69 8.87
C PHE A 100 28.99 7.42 9.21
N CYS A 101 28.64 6.20 9.65
CA CYS A 101 27.24 5.84 9.95
C CYS A 101 26.91 5.70 11.44
N ALA A 102 27.53 6.51 12.31
CA ALA A 102 27.25 6.46 13.76
C ALA A 102 26.43 7.66 14.30
N ILE A 103 26.11 8.69 13.50
CA ILE A 103 25.38 9.88 14.00
C ILE A 103 23.99 10.05 13.34
N SER A 104 23.76 9.45 12.17
CA SER A 104 22.50 9.61 11.42
C SER A 104 21.34 8.75 11.94
N ASN A 105 21.60 7.68 12.70
CA ASN A 105 20.57 6.73 13.15
C ASN A 105 19.90 7.09 14.49
N TRP A 106 20.36 8.13 15.18
CA TRP A 106 19.65 8.65 16.37
C TRP A 106 18.56 9.68 16.01
N PHE A 107 18.63 10.31 14.83
CA PHE A 107 17.65 11.31 14.38
C PHE A 107 16.43 10.75 13.63
N ASN A 108 16.51 9.55 13.05
CA ASN A 108 15.46 9.04 12.14
C ASN A 108 14.23 8.42 12.85
N GLY A 109 14.32 8.10 14.14
CA GLY A 109 13.20 7.48 14.89
C GLY A 109 12.20 8.49 15.47
N TYR A 110 12.67 9.64 15.95
CA TYR A 110 11.83 10.71 16.51
C TYR A 110 11.59 11.88 15.54
N GLY A 111 12.38 11.96 14.46
CA GLY A 111 12.34 13.07 13.51
C GLY A 111 11.22 13.03 12.50
N SER A 112 10.66 11.87 12.12
CA SER A 112 9.72 11.80 10.97
C SER A 112 8.38 12.50 11.22
N ARG A 113 7.80 12.38 12.42
CA ARG A 113 6.55 13.04 12.81
C ARG A 113 6.74 14.54 13.03
N LEU A 114 7.87 14.93 13.63
CA LEU A 114 8.22 16.33 13.83
C LEU A 114 8.58 17.02 12.50
N LEU A 115 9.31 16.36 11.61
CA LEU A 115 9.65 16.87 10.28
C LEU A 115 8.41 16.97 9.38
N LYS A 116 7.48 16.01 9.47
CA LYS A 116 6.17 16.12 8.80
C LYS A 116 5.35 17.29 9.34
N TYR A 117 5.34 17.47 10.66
CA TYR A 117 4.69 18.62 11.31
C TYR A 117 5.32 19.97 10.92
N ILE A 118 6.66 20.06 10.90
CA ILE A 118 7.40 21.25 10.47
C ILE A 118 7.16 21.53 8.98
N SER A 119 7.10 20.49 8.14
CA SER A 119 6.78 20.64 6.71
C SER A 119 5.38 21.23 6.51
N GLU A 120 4.38 20.74 7.24
CA GLU A 120 3.02 21.29 7.20
C GLU A 120 2.94 22.71 7.76
N LEU A 121 3.68 23.03 8.83
CA LEU A 121 3.79 24.40 9.33
C LEU A 121 4.45 25.35 8.32
N LYS A 122 5.51 24.91 7.63
CA LYS A 122 6.16 25.69 6.57
C LYS A 122 5.20 25.98 5.41
N LYS A 123 4.37 25.01 5.00
CA LYS A 123 3.34 25.22 3.97
C LYS A 123 2.29 26.25 4.39
N LYS A 124 1.80 26.17 5.64
CA LYS A 124 0.83 27.14 6.18
C LYS A 124 1.43 28.55 6.29
N ALA A 125 2.67 28.66 6.74
CA ALA A 125 3.38 29.94 6.82
C ALA A 125 3.60 30.55 5.42
N LEU A 126 3.95 29.73 4.42
CA LEU A 126 4.12 30.20 3.04
C LEU A 126 2.78 30.67 2.45
N GLN A 127 1.68 29.96 2.70
CA GLN A 127 0.34 30.43 2.31
C GLN A 127 -0.04 31.77 2.95
N LEU A 128 0.20 31.94 4.24
CA LEU A 128 -0.03 33.20 4.94
C LEU A 128 0.83 34.33 4.37
N LEU A 129 2.09 34.06 4.05
CA LEU A 129 2.97 35.05 3.43
C LEU A 129 2.43 35.50 2.06
N THR A 130 1.96 34.55 1.23
CA THR A 130 1.35 34.85 -0.07
C THR A 130 0.10 35.73 0.10
N ILE A 131 -0.79 35.39 1.03
CA ILE A 131 -1.99 36.18 1.33
C ILE A 131 -1.62 37.60 1.78
N LEU A 132 -0.65 37.72 2.69
CA LEU A 132 -0.18 39.03 3.15
C LEU A 132 0.43 39.85 2.01
N THR A 133 1.23 39.24 1.13
CA THR A 133 1.77 39.95 -0.03
C THR A 133 0.69 40.46 -0.98
N GLU A 134 -0.41 39.72 -1.17
CA GLU A 134 -1.55 40.19 -1.96
C GLU A 134 -2.32 41.31 -1.25
N ILE A 135 -2.50 41.25 0.07
CA ILE A 135 -3.12 42.34 0.83
C ILE A 135 -2.26 43.62 0.73
N PHE A 136 -0.93 43.53 0.88
CA PHE A 136 -0.04 44.68 0.77
C PHE A 136 0.04 45.26 -0.66
N LYS A 137 -0.07 44.42 -1.70
CA LYS A 137 -0.20 44.92 -3.08
C LYS A 137 -1.48 45.73 -3.26
N ASN A 138 -2.60 45.28 -2.67
CA ASN A 138 -3.89 45.97 -2.74
C ASN A 138 -3.98 47.22 -1.84
N LEU A 139 -3.13 47.34 -0.81
CA LEU A 139 -3.04 48.53 0.04
C LEU A 139 -2.14 49.64 -0.53
N LYS A 140 -1.27 49.34 -1.52
CA LYS A 140 -0.42 50.36 -2.18
C LYS A 140 -1.10 51.11 -3.34
N PHE A 141 -2.42 51.01 -3.46
CA PHE A 141 -3.23 51.66 -4.49
C PHE A 141 -4.45 52.43 -3.94
N ALA A 142 -4.38 52.89 -2.69
CA ALA A 142 -5.33 53.85 -2.12
C ALA A 142 -4.58 55.09 -1.62
#